data_AF-A0A2R8AAU6-F1
#
_entry.id   AF-A0A2R8AAU6-F1
#
_cell.length_a   1.000
_cell.length_b   1.000
_cell.length_c   1.000
_cell.angle_alpha   90.00
_cell.angle_beta   90.00
_cell.angle_gamma   90.00
#
_symmetry.space_group_name_H-M   'P 1'
#
loop_
_entity.id
_entity.type
_entity.pdbx_description
1 polymer ?
#
loop_
_entity_poly.entity_id
_entity_poly.type
_entity_poly.pdbx_seq_one_letter_code
_entity_poly.pdbx_strand_id
1 'polypeptide(L)'
;MKHLWGATIIAVVIYFILSFFSDLWFGVPNQQTIGIALRAGAKALILGVIFHYVHSFVAHMLGWYDYDPELDAPRRKPEPVAEEQE
;
A
#
# COMPACT_ATOMS: atom_id res chain seq x y z
N MET A 1 -3.32 14.27 -6.09
CA MET A 1 -3.25 12.80 -6.07
C MET A 1 -2.78 12.36 -4.68
N LYS A 2 -3.67 11.85 -3.83
CA LYS A 2 -3.25 11.25 -2.55
C LYS A 2 -2.53 9.95 -2.89
N HIS A 3 -1.20 9.95 -2.83
CA HIS A 3 -0.40 8.75 -3.05
C HIS A 3 -0.76 7.74 -1.96
N LEU A 4 -1.59 6.74 -2.27
CA LEU A 4 -1.91 5.66 -1.34
C LEU A 4 -0.73 4.69 -1.24
N TRP A 5 0.33 5.13 -0.58
CA TRP A 5 1.49 4.31 -0.27
C TRP A 5 1.14 3.11 0.62
N GLY A 6 0.00 3.15 1.33
CA GLY A 6 -0.44 2.07 2.23
C GLY A 6 -0.54 0.71 1.53
N ALA A 7 -1.21 0.65 0.37
CA ALA A 7 -1.35 -0.60 -0.39
C ALA A 7 0.01 -1.11 -0.88
N THR A 8 0.88 -0.20 -1.33
CA THR A 8 2.25 -0.52 -1.75
C THR A 8 3.08 -1.09 -0.60
N ILE A 9 3.04 -0.47 0.58
CA ILE A 9 3.79 -0.92 1.76
C ILE A 9 3.35 -2.33 2.17
N ILE A 10 2.04 -2.57 2.25
CA ILE A 10 1.50 -3.89 2.61
C ILE A 10 1.94 -4.95 1.57
N ALA A 11 1.83 -4.64 0.28
CA ALA A 11 2.25 -5.55 -0.79
C ALA A 11 3.75 -5.89 -0.72
N VAL A 12 4.61 -4.89 -0.46
CA VAL A 12 6.06 -5.08 -0.29
C VAL A 12 6.37 -5.97 0.90
N VAL A 13 5.73 -5.75 2.04
CA VAL A 13 5.96 -6.56 3.27
C VAL A 13 5.52 -8.00 3.05
N ILE A 14 4.34 -8.22 2.48
CA ILE A 14 3.84 -9.58 2.21
C ILE A 14 4.78 -10.29 1.22
N TYR A 15 5.17 -9.62 0.15
CA TYR A 15 6.08 -10.20 -0.83
C TYR A 15 7.45 -10.52 -0.22
N PHE A 16 8.00 -9.64 0.62
CA PHE A 16 9.24 -9.90 1.35
C PHE A 16 9.14 -11.19 2.16
N ILE A 17 8.07 -11.34 2.95
CA ILE A 17 7.83 -12.52 3.79
C ILE A 17 7.76 -13.78 2.92
N LEU A 18 6.94 -13.75 1.86
CA LEU A 18 6.77 -14.89 0.96
C LEU A 18 8.08 -15.25 0.25
N SER A 19 8.83 -14.26 -0.26
CA SER A 19 10.11 -14.50 -0.91
C SER A 19 11.15 -15.04 0.07
N PHE A 20 11.17 -14.54 1.31
CA PHE A 20 12.11 -14.97 2.34
C PHE A 20 11.86 -16.43 2.73
N PHE A 21 10.61 -16.79 3.04
CA PHE A 21 10.26 -18.17 3.38
C PHE A 21 10.37 -19.12 2.19
N SER A 22 10.08 -18.66 0.98
CA SER A 22 10.31 -19.44 -0.24
C SER A 22 11.79 -19.75 -0.43
N ASP A 23 12.67 -18.76 -0.26
CA ASP A 23 14.12 -18.97 -0.37
C ASP A 23 14.66 -19.81 0.80
N LEU A 24 14.04 -19.80 1.99
CA LEU A 24 14.39 -20.72 3.09
C LEU A 24 14.00 -22.17 2.80
N TRP A 25 12.84 -22.39 2.18
CA TRP A 25 12.29 -23.73 1.97
C TRP A 25 12.81 -24.40 0.69
N PHE A 26 13.02 -23.61 -0.36
CA PHE A 26 13.37 -24.10 -1.70
C PHE A 26 14.74 -23.58 -2.18
N GLY A 27 15.47 -22.85 -1.35
CA GLY A 27 16.74 -22.24 -1.72
C GLY A 27 17.91 -23.22 -1.83
N VAL A 28 19.03 -22.70 -2.29
CA VAL A 28 20.27 -23.45 -2.50
C VAL A 28 20.85 -23.89 -1.14
N PRO A 29 21.32 -25.14 -1.00
CA PRO A 29 22.04 -25.57 0.20
C PRO A 29 23.22 -24.64 0.49
N ASN A 30 23.49 -24.38 1.78
CA ASN A 30 24.58 -23.52 2.29
C ASN A 30 24.43 -22.00 2.10
N GLN A 31 23.22 -21.47 1.82
CA GLN A 31 23.02 -20.03 1.93
C GLN A 31 22.85 -19.59 3.39
N GLN A 32 23.55 -18.51 3.76
CA GLN A 32 23.37 -17.87 5.07
C GLN A 32 22.02 -17.17 5.12
N THR A 33 21.30 -17.29 6.24
CA THR A 33 20.00 -16.65 6.49
C THR A 33 20.03 -15.14 6.23
N ILE A 34 21.13 -14.47 6.58
CA ILE A 34 21.32 -13.03 6.32
C ILE A 34 21.34 -12.75 4.80
N GLY A 35 22.03 -13.60 4.02
CA GLY A 35 22.05 -13.48 2.56
C GLY A 35 20.67 -13.69 1.93
N ILE A 36 19.88 -14.61 2.48
CA ILE A 36 18.49 -14.83 2.07
C ILE A 36 17.63 -13.60 2.38
N ALA A 37 17.75 -13.02 3.57
CA ALA A 37 17.03 -11.80 3.96
C ALA A 37 17.37 -10.61 3.05
N LEU A 38 18.66 -10.40 2.74
CA LEU A 38 19.10 -9.33 1.85
C LEU A 38 18.56 -9.51 0.43
N ARG A 39 18.58 -10.75 -0.09
CA ARG A 39 18.04 -11.06 -1.42
C ARG A 39 16.53 -10.85 -1.47
N ALA A 40 15.79 -11.34 -0.48
CA ALA A 40 14.35 -11.12 -0.37
C ALA A 40 14.02 -9.62 -0.25
N GLY A 41 14.81 -8.86 0.51
CA GLY A 41 14.70 -7.41 0.64
C GLY A 41 14.90 -6.69 -0.70
N ALA A 42 15.94 -7.04 -1.44
CA ALA A 42 16.20 -6.47 -2.76
C ALA A 42 15.07 -6.77 -3.75
N LYS A 43 14.59 -8.02 -3.80
CA LYS A 43 13.43 -8.41 -4.62
C LYS A 43 12.19 -7.59 -4.24
N ALA A 44 11.92 -7.43 -2.95
CA ALA A 44 10.76 -6.70 -2.44
C ALA A 44 10.81 -5.20 -2.77
N LEU A 45 11.98 -4.57 -2.72
CA LEU A 45 12.15 -3.17 -3.13
C LEU A 45 11.87 -2.98 -4.62
N ILE A 46 12.45 -3.83 -5.48
CA ILE A 46 12.24 -3.77 -6.93
C ILE A 46 10.75 -3.96 -7.25
N LEU A 47 10.13 -5.00 -6.67
CA LEU A 47 8.71 -5.25 -6.86
C LEU A 47 7.87 -4.09 -6.33
N GLY A 48 8.24 -3.50 -5.19
CA GLY A 48 7.51 -2.38 -4.58
C GLY A 48 7.42 -1.18 -5.49
N VAL A 49 8.53 -0.80 -6.12
CA VAL A 49 8.57 0.30 -7.08
C VAL A 49 7.67 -0.01 -8.28
N ILE A 50 7.83 -1.19 -8.89
CA ILE A 50 7.04 -1.61 -10.06
C ILE A 50 5.55 -1.65 -9.71
N PHE A 51 5.22 -2.29 -8.59
CA PHE A 51 3.85 -2.41 -8.09
C PHE A 51 3.24 -1.04 -7.83
N HIS A 52 3.97 -0.09 -7.24
CA HIS A 52 3.46 1.26 -7.00
C HIS A 52 3.01 1.92 -8.31
N TYR A 53 3.88 1.93 -9.32
CA TYR A 53 3.55 2.53 -10.61
C TYR A 53 2.40 1.80 -11.32
N VAL A 54 2.43 0.48 -11.36
CA VAL A 54 1.39 -0.33 -12.01
C VAL A 54 0.05 -0.18 -11.30
N HIS A 55 0.02 -0.26 -9.98
CA HIS A 55 -1.19 -0.14 -9.19
C HIS A 55 -1.80 1.26 -9.29
N SER A 56 -0.97 2.32 -9.24
CA SER A 56 -1.44 3.69 -9.45
C SER A 56 -2.00 3.89 -10.85
N PHE A 57 -1.37 3.32 -11.87
CA PHE A 57 -1.88 3.36 -13.24
C PHE A 57 -3.22 2.62 -13.39
N VAL A 58 -3.32 1.39 -12.88
CA VAL A 58 -4.56 0.59 -12.91
C VAL A 58 -5.68 1.28 -12.14
N ALA A 59 -5.38 1.81 -10.95
CA ALA A 59 -6.38 2.52 -10.16
C ALA A 59 -6.87 3.81 -10.81
N HIS A 60 -6.02 4.47 -11.61
CA HIS A 60 -6.44 5.60 -12.43
C HIS A 60 -7.33 5.17 -13.60
N MET A 61 -6.97 4.09 -14.31
CA MET A 61 -7.80 3.56 -15.41
C MET A 61 -9.18 3.09 -14.95
N LEU A 62 -9.30 2.61 -13.71
CA LEU A 62 -10.52 2.06 -13.14
C LEU A 62 -11.32 3.07 -12.29
N GLY A 63 -10.86 4.32 -12.19
CA GLY A 63 -11.53 5.35 -11.38
C GLY A 63 -11.52 5.07 -9.88
N TRP A 64 -10.72 4.11 -9.38
CA TRP A 64 -10.66 3.78 -7.94
C TRP A 64 -10.11 4.93 -7.08
N TYR A 65 -9.41 5.87 -7.70
CA TYR A 65 -8.89 7.08 -7.05
C TYR A 65 -9.56 8.35 -7.52
N ASP A 66 -10.75 8.27 -8.12
CA ASP A 66 -11.54 9.47 -8.34
C ASP A 66 -11.80 10.14 -7.00
N TYR A 67 -11.18 11.31 -6.87
CA TYR A 67 -11.23 12.14 -5.69
C TYR A 67 -12.68 12.63 -5.55
N ASP A 68 -13.38 12.12 -4.56
CA ASP A 68 -14.67 12.66 -4.15
C ASP A 68 -14.41 13.83 -3.16
N PRO A 69 -14.56 15.10 -3.60
CA PRO A 69 -14.36 16.25 -2.74
C PRO A 69 -15.37 16.30 -1.57
N GLU A 70 -16.50 15.61 -1.65
CA GLU A 70 -17.53 15.61 -0.60
C GLU A 70 -17.19 14.67 0.56
N LEU A 71 -16.49 13.55 0.30
CA LEU A 71 -16.01 12.61 1.32
C LEU A 71 -14.83 13.15 2.15
N ASP A 72 -14.03 14.04 1.56
CA ASP A 72 -12.87 14.69 2.19
C ASP A 72 -13.18 16.08 2.79
N ALA A 73 -14.39 16.61 2.58
CA ALA A 73 -14.83 17.82 3.25
C ALA A 73 -14.88 17.57 4.77
N PRO A 74 -14.36 18.47 5.61
CA PRO A 74 -14.58 18.36 7.05
C PRO A 74 -16.09 18.30 7.24
N ARG A 75 -16.61 17.18 7.80
CA ARG A 75 -18.04 17.01 8.10
C ARG A 75 -18.51 18.33 8.69
N ARG A 76 -19.33 19.09 7.95
CA ARG A 76 -19.86 20.37 8.46
C ARG A 76 -20.46 20.01 9.80
N LYS A 77 -19.93 20.61 10.88
CA LYS A 77 -20.58 20.49 12.20
C LYS A 77 -22.04 20.84 11.96
N PRO A 78 -23.00 20.04 12.45
CA PRO A 78 -24.40 20.41 12.31
C PRO A 78 -24.54 21.83 12.85
N GLU A 79 -25.08 22.73 12.03
CA GLU A 79 -25.42 24.07 12.49
C GLU A 79 -26.34 23.91 13.72
N PRO A 80 -26.11 24.67 14.80
CA PRO A 80 -27.05 24.65 15.90
C PRO A 80 -28.39 25.13 15.34
N VAL A 81 -29.41 24.28 15.45
CA VAL A 81 -30.79 24.64 15.16
C VAL A 81 -31.08 25.85 16.05
N ALA A 82 -31.35 27.00 15.44
CA ALA A 82 -31.80 28.16 16.18
C ALA A 82 -33.11 27.76 16.84
N GLU A 83 -33.09 27.58 18.16
CA GLU A 83 -34.31 27.48 18.94
C GLU A 83 -35.08 28.78 18.71
N GLU A 84 -36.20 28.67 18.00
CA GLU A 84 -37.20 29.73 17.93
C GLU A 84 -37.60 30.06 19.36
N GLN A 85 -37.19 31.24 19.83
CA GLN A 85 -37.63 31.80 21.09
C GLN A 85 -39.07 32.27 20.90
N GLU A 86 -40.02 31.45 21.36
CA GLU A 86 -41.40 31.90 21.69
C GLU A 86 -41.40 32.82 22.93
#